data_AF-K9VTP8-F1
#
_entry.id   AF-K9VTP8-F1
#
_cell.length_a   1.000
_cell.length_b   1.000
_cell.length_c   1.000
_cell.angle_alpha   90.00
_cell.angle_beta   90.00
_cell.angle_gamma   90.00
#
_symmetry.space_group_name_H-M   'P 1'
#
loop_
_entity.id
_entity.type
_entity.pdbx_description
1 polymer ?
#
loop_
_entity_poly.entity_id
_entity_poly.type
_entity_poly.pdbx_seq_one_letter_code
_entity_poly.pdbx_strand_id
1 'polypeptide(L)'
;MINLSIVNPLELPSVPLLDRKKLHRWGGVYFVIRGEKDILYIGQSPLIKNRWNQHHLLRKLSEDDKQQSRIYWLATDEDLEPIEAAFIHHFRPPLNRYYPPIHSAEVVTPPKTLQVKRVVEVVHDFPELGKRIKAARERDDRPLSQICRDCGISRSYWYQLESEDLRSPATEEMIRKIEQALGINLEVSFND
;
A
#
# COMPACT_ATOMS: atom_id res chain seq x y z
N MET A 1 22.34 32.55 4.29
CA MET A 1 22.95 31.20 4.37
C MET A 1 23.21 30.89 5.84
N ILE A 2 22.20 30.37 6.52
CA ILE A 2 22.31 29.92 7.92
C ILE A 2 23.27 28.71 7.95
N ASN A 3 24.32 28.78 8.78
CA ASN A 3 25.16 27.62 9.02
C ASN A 3 24.42 26.64 9.95
N LEU A 4 23.79 25.64 9.35
CA LEU A 4 22.92 24.68 10.03
C LEU A 4 23.66 23.80 11.05
N SER A 5 24.98 23.68 10.95
CA SER A 5 25.80 22.91 11.92
C SER A 5 25.93 23.58 13.30
N ILE A 6 25.39 24.81 13.47
CA ILE A 6 25.47 25.61 14.69
C ILE A 6 24.11 25.74 15.40
N VAL A 7 23.00 25.38 14.74
CA VAL A 7 21.67 25.56 15.33
C VAL A 7 21.35 24.39 16.28
N ASN A 8 21.31 24.67 17.59
CA ASN A 8 20.80 23.75 18.60
C ASN A 8 19.27 23.95 18.76
N PRO A 9 18.41 22.99 18.33
CA PRO A 9 16.96 23.17 18.40
C PRO A 9 16.42 23.41 19.81
N LEU A 10 17.11 22.95 20.85
CA LEU A 10 16.69 23.07 22.24
C LEU A 10 16.88 24.48 22.82
N GLU A 11 17.71 25.30 22.19
CA GLU A 11 17.96 26.69 22.57
C GLU A 11 17.02 27.66 21.86
N LEU A 12 16.21 27.17 20.92
CA LEU A 12 15.24 27.97 20.20
C LEU A 12 14.04 28.35 21.08
N PRO A 13 13.35 29.46 20.77
CA PRO A 13 12.05 29.77 21.36
C PRO A 13 11.10 28.58 21.26
N SER A 14 10.36 28.30 22.34
CA SER A 14 9.50 27.13 22.41
C SER A 14 8.24 27.31 23.24
N VAL A 15 7.25 26.47 22.96
CA VAL A 15 5.97 26.38 23.68
C VAL A 15 5.58 24.92 23.86
N PRO A 16 4.95 24.52 24.99
CA PRO A 16 4.40 23.17 25.11
C PRO A 16 3.44 22.85 23.94
N LEU A 17 3.45 21.61 23.44
CA LEU A 17 2.61 21.22 22.31
C LEU A 17 1.11 21.41 22.60
N LEU A 18 0.69 21.18 23.84
CA LEU A 18 -0.68 21.42 24.30
C LEU A 18 -1.04 22.91 24.28
N ASP A 19 -0.06 23.79 24.44
CA ASP A 19 -0.17 25.24 24.45
C ASP A 19 0.01 25.88 23.05
N ARG A 20 0.03 25.09 21.97
CA ARG A 20 0.25 25.56 20.58
C ARG A 20 -0.61 26.76 20.14
N LYS A 21 -1.75 27.03 20.79
CA LYS A 21 -2.56 28.24 20.54
C LYS A 21 -1.81 29.54 20.84
N LYS A 22 -0.79 29.50 21.71
CA LYS A 22 0.10 30.61 22.07
C LYS A 22 1.17 30.91 21.00
N LEU A 23 1.30 30.07 19.97
CA LEU A 23 2.24 30.33 18.87
C LEU A 23 1.97 31.68 18.20
N HIS A 24 3.05 32.37 17.85
CA HIS A 24 3.02 33.62 17.11
C HIS A 24 2.86 33.38 15.59
N ARG A 25 2.44 34.42 14.87
CA ARG A 25 2.27 34.41 13.41
C ARG A 25 3.60 34.75 12.72
N TRP A 26 4.57 33.83 12.83
CA TRP A 26 5.85 33.94 12.13
C TRP A 26 6.05 32.82 11.14
N GLY A 27 6.82 33.12 10.08
CA GLY A 27 7.34 32.14 9.15
C GLY A 27 8.62 31.51 9.69
N GLY A 28 8.82 30.23 9.40
CA GLY A 28 10.01 29.52 9.87
C GLY A 28 9.89 28.01 9.83
N VAL A 29 10.95 27.37 10.35
CA VAL A 29 11.01 25.93 10.58
C VAL A 29 10.71 25.65 12.05
N TYR A 30 9.91 24.63 12.33
CA TYR A 30 9.55 24.21 13.67
C TYR A 30 9.92 22.76 13.93
N PHE A 31 10.26 22.45 15.18
CA PHE A 31 10.66 21.15 15.68
C PHE A 31 9.69 20.72 16.76
N VAL A 32 9.24 19.47 16.70
CA VAL A 32 8.48 18.83 17.76
C VAL A 32 9.42 17.91 18.50
N ILE A 33 9.74 18.26 19.74
CA ILE A 33 10.74 17.55 20.54
C ILE A 33 10.06 17.03 21.79
N ARG A 34 10.19 15.73 22.04
CA ARG A 34 9.73 15.06 23.26
C ARG A 34 10.86 15.02 24.28
N GLY A 35 10.57 15.49 25.49
CA GLY A 35 11.58 15.63 26.54
C GLY A 35 12.72 16.54 26.10
N GLU A 36 13.96 16.16 26.39
CA GLU A 36 15.14 17.01 26.16
C GLU A 36 15.91 16.69 24.87
N LYS A 37 15.61 15.60 24.15
CA LYS A 37 16.47 15.17 23.02
C LYS A 37 15.74 14.54 21.84
N ASP A 38 14.52 14.04 22.03
CA ASP A 38 13.85 13.26 20.98
C ASP A 38 13.12 14.16 19.99
N ILE A 39 13.78 14.53 18.89
CA ILE A 39 13.13 15.26 17.79
C ILE A 39 12.22 14.29 17.04
N LEU A 40 10.91 14.42 17.25
CA LEU A 40 9.89 13.56 16.67
C LEU A 40 9.51 13.99 15.24
N TYR A 41 9.44 15.31 15.01
CA TYR A 41 8.99 15.88 13.75
C TYR A 41 9.62 17.25 13.49
N ILE A 42 9.88 17.57 12.22
CA ILE A 42 10.34 18.88 11.75
C ILE A 42 9.40 19.31 10.64
N GLY A 43 8.95 20.56 10.65
CA GLY A 43 8.07 21.08 9.62
C GLY A 43 8.40 22.54 9.31
N GLN A 44 7.98 23.03 8.15
CA GLN A 44 8.01 24.46 7.86
C GLN A 44 6.61 25.05 7.65
N SER A 45 6.51 26.37 7.85
CA SER A 45 5.33 27.13 7.46
C SER A 45 5.66 28.62 7.34
N PRO A 46 5.08 29.35 6.37
CA PRO A 46 5.12 30.82 6.36
C PRO A 46 4.35 31.44 7.53
N LEU A 47 3.45 30.66 8.17
CA LEU A 47 2.70 31.04 9.36
C LEU A 47 2.53 29.83 10.27
N ILE A 48 3.47 29.61 11.19
CA ILE A 48 3.53 28.41 12.05
C ILE A 48 2.22 28.24 12.85
N LYS A 49 1.65 29.32 13.42
CA LYS A 49 0.37 29.28 14.13
C LYS A 49 -0.77 28.66 13.31
N ASN A 50 -0.89 29.02 12.03
CA ASN A 50 -1.98 28.54 11.18
C ASN A 50 -1.82 27.04 10.87
N ARG A 51 -0.57 26.58 10.65
CA ARG A 51 -0.24 25.18 10.36
C ARG A 51 -0.69 24.25 11.48
N TRP A 52 -0.56 24.69 12.74
CA TRP A 52 -0.91 23.90 13.92
C TRP A 52 -2.41 23.75 14.21
N ASN A 53 -3.28 24.51 13.52
CA ASN A 53 -4.73 24.37 13.66
C ASN A 53 -5.29 23.12 12.96
N GLN A 54 -4.64 22.63 11.92
CA GLN A 54 -5.09 21.48 11.10
C GLN A 54 -4.08 20.32 11.11
N HIS A 55 -3.13 20.32 12.05
CA HIS A 55 -1.94 19.48 11.97
C HIS A 55 -2.24 18.01 12.27
N HIS A 56 -2.16 17.16 11.24
CA HIS A 56 -2.42 15.72 11.31
C HIS A 56 -1.51 14.97 12.29
N LEU A 57 -0.30 15.48 12.56
CA LEU A 57 0.66 14.94 13.55
C LEU A 57 0.04 14.72 14.94
N LEU A 58 -0.88 15.59 15.38
CA LEU A 58 -1.53 15.47 16.68
C LEU A 58 -2.31 14.16 16.85
N ARG A 59 -2.76 13.55 15.74
CA ARG A 59 -3.47 12.26 15.77
C ARG A 59 -2.53 11.06 15.88
N LYS A 60 -1.23 11.25 15.64
CA LYS A 60 -0.22 10.17 15.65
C LYS A 60 0.58 10.11 16.94
N LEU A 61 0.62 11.19 17.70
CA LEU A 61 1.25 11.23 19.02
C LEU A 61 0.33 10.61 20.07
N SER A 62 0.89 9.81 20.97
CA SER A 62 0.17 9.35 22.17
C SER A 62 -0.14 10.53 23.10
N GLU A 63 -1.03 10.35 24.08
CA GLU A 63 -1.29 11.42 25.07
C GLU A 63 -0.05 11.75 25.89
N ASP A 64 0.78 10.75 26.20
CA ASP A 64 2.06 10.94 26.87
C ASP A 64 3.03 11.76 26.02
N ASP A 65 3.16 11.42 24.73
CA ASP A 65 3.98 12.20 23.79
C ASP A 65 3.50 13.65 23.73
N LYS A 66 2.18 13.89 23.75
CA LYS A 66 1.64 15.25 23.70
C LYS A 66 1.98 16.08 24.93
N GLN A 67 1.96 15.47 26.11
CA GLN A 67 2.28 16.14 27.37
C GLN A 67 3.77 16.47 27.48
N GLN A 68 4.62 15.56 27.00
CA GLN A 68 6.07 15.70 27.07
C GLN A 68 6.69 16.47 25.89
N SER A 69 5.90 16.77 24.85
CA SER A 69 6.40 17.44 23.65
C SER A 69 6.30 18.95 23.73
N ARG A 70 7.30 19.63 23.15
CA ARG A 70 7.31 21.07 22.90
C ARG A 70 7.52 21.36 21.42
N ILE A 71 6.99 22.49 20.98
CA ILE A 71 7.20 23.05 19.65
C ILE A 71 8.28 24.12 19.79
N TYR A 72 9.44 23.87 19.21
CA TYR A 72 10.53 24.83 19.04
C TYR A 72 10.46 25.44 17.64
N TRP A 73 10.93 26.67 17.44
CA TRP A 73 10.95 27.25 16.10
C TRP A 73 12.14 28.16 15.84
N LEU A 74 12.62 28.11 14.61
CA LEU A 74 13.57 29.05 14.03
C LEU A 74 12.79 29.97 13.09
N ALA A 75 12.61 31.22 13.50
CA ALA A 75 12.05 32.25 12.63
C ALA A 75 13.09 32.69 11.61
N THR A 76 12.71 32.77 10.34
CA THR A 76 13.59 33.21 9.25
C THR A 76 12.78 33.68 8.07
N ASP A 77 13.33 34.65 7.34
CA ASP A 77 12.80 35.12 6.04
C ASP A 77 13.54 34.45 4.86
N GLU A 78 14.55 33.58 5.15
CA GLU A 78 15.19 32.74 4.13
C GLU A 78 14.22 31.69 3.58
N ASP A 79 14.56 31.11 2.42
CA ASP A 79 13.80 30.01 1.83
C ASP A 79 13.71 28.84 2.82
N LEU A 80 12.48 28.52 3.22
CA LEU A 80 12.20 27.55 4.27
C LEU A 80 12.45 26.11 3.82
N GLU A 81 12.35 25.86 2.53
CA GLU A 81 12.39 24.50 1.98
C GLU A 81 13.80 23.89 2.08
N PRO A 82 14.88 24.55 1.63
CA PRO A 82 16.25 24.06 1.84
C PRO A 82 16.59 23.86 3.33
N ILE A 83 16.09 24.74 4.20
CA ILE A 83 16.35 24.71 5.64
C ILE A 83 15.66 23.51 6.28
N GLU A 84 14.38 23.29 6.01
CA GLU A 84 13.61 22.13 6.48
C GLU A 84 14.26 20.82 6.00
N ALA A 85 14.60 20.73 4.71
CA ALA A 85 15.20 19.54 4.12
C ALA A 85 16.53 19.19 4.79
N ALA A 86 17.39 20.19 5.02
CA ALA A 86 18.67 19.98 5.66
C ALA A 86 18.53 19.58 7.14
N PHE A 87 17.57 20.15 7.87
CA PHE A 87 17.27 19.72 9.25
C PHE A 87 16.69 18.31 9.32
N ILE A 88 15.77 17.94 8.42
CA ILE A 88 15.26 16.56 8.34
C ILE A 88 16.39 15.58 8.01
N HIS A 89 17.27 15.94 7.08
CA HIS A 89 18.41 15.10 6.71
C HIS A 89 19.37 14.89 7.90
N HIS A 90 19.66 15.95 8.65
CA HIS A 90 20.58 15.92 9.78
C HIS A 90 19.99 15.16 10.99
N PHE A 91 18.76 15.47 11.40
CA PHE A 91 18.18 14.92 12.62
C PHE A 91 17.38 13.62 12.41
N ARG A 92 17.00 13.31 11.16
CA ARG A 92 16.22 12.11 10.77
C ARG A 92 15.00 11.81 11.67
N PRO A 93 14.13 12.80 11.94
CA PRO A 93 12.97 12.63 12.82
C PRO A 93 12.04 11.50 12.35
N PRO A 94 11.57 10.62 13.26
CA PRO A 94 10.83 9.43 12.89
C PRO A 94 9.48 9.74 12.20
N LEU A 95 8.81 10.84 12.56
CA LEU A 95 7.49 11.15 12.04
C LEU A 95 7.51 11.83 10.65
N ASN A 96 8.65 12.40 10.22
CA ASN A 96 8.78 12.96 8.88
C ASN A 96 8.76 11.90 7.77
N ARG A 97 9.00 10.63 8.08
CA ARG A 97 8.86 9.52 7.12
C ARG A 97 7.43 9.37 6.61
N TYR A 98 6.45 9.77 7.42
CA TYR A 98 5.02 9.69 7.09
C TYR A 98 4.47 11.00 6.51
N TYR A 99 5.24 12.08 6.61
CA TYR A 99 4.84 13.42 6.19
C TYR A 99 6.04 14.13 5.52
N PRO A 100 6.45 13.68 4.32
CA PRO A 100 7.55 14.31 3.60
C PRO A 100 7.22 15.78 3.27
N PRO A 101 8.23 16.65 3.17
CA PRO A 101 8.05 18.04 2.72
C PRO A 101 7.26 18.08 1.41
N ILE A 102 6.26 18.97 1.35
CA ILE A 102 5.29 19.02 0.24
C ILE A 102 5.95 19.50 -1.08
N HIS A 103 7.14 20.12 -1.02
CA HIS A 103 7.73 20.81 -2.17
C HIS A 103 9.18 20.48 -2.54
N SER A 104 9.90 19.62 -1.78
CA SER A 104 11.25 19.18 -2.16
C SER A 104 11.26 18.42 -3.49
N ALA A 105 11.40 19.19 -4.57
CA ALA A 105 11.94 18.73 -5.83
C ALA A 105 13.29 18.07 -5.51
N GLU A 106 13.46 16.83 -5.98
CA GLU A 106 14.62 15.95 -5.71
C GLU A 106 14.69 15.30 -4.32
N VAL A 107 13.56 14.82 -3.78
CA VAL A 107 13.64 13.47 -3.21
C VAL A 107 13.95 12.54 -4.37
N VAL A 108 15.13 11.91 -4.39
CA VAL A 108 15.35 10.67 -5.15
C VAL A 108 14.43 9.61 -4.55
N THR A 109 13.13 9.77 -4.78
CA THR A 109 12.22 8.66 -4.76
C THR A 109 12.78 7.71 -5.82
N PRO A 110 13.01 6.42 -5.51
CA PRO A 110 13.21 5.47 -6.60
C PRO A 110 12.06 5.74 -7.58
N PRO A 111 12.36 5.92 -8.88
CA PRO A 111 11.37 6.34 -9.86
C PRO A 111 10.12 5.51 -9.61
N LYS A 112 8.95 6.13 -9.46
CA LYS A 112 7.69 5.40 -9.22
C LYS A 112 7.63 4.25 -10.22
N THR A 113 7.96 3.06 -9.77
CA THR A 113 8.03 1.91 -10.66
C THR A 113 6.61 1.43 -10.80
N LEU A 114 6.05 1.57 -11.99
CA LEU A 114 4.84 0.88 -12.32
C LEU A 114 5.19 -0.61 -12.45
N GLN A 115 4.75 -1.42 -11.50
CA GLN A 115 4.79 -2.86 -11.69
C GLN A 115 3.72 -3.24 -12.72
N VAL A 116 4.18 -3.62 -13.91
CA VAL A 116 3.32 -4.12 -14.97
C VAL A 116 3.29 -5.64 -14.87
N LYS A 117 2.13 -6.20 -14.54
CA LYS A 117 1.90 -7.66 -14.63
C LYS A 117 1.42 -7.98 -16.03
N ARG A 118 2.21 -8.76 -16.79
CA ARG A 118 1.74 -9.43 -18.01
C ARG A 118 1.16 -10.78 -17.62
N VAL A 119 -0.11 -11.02 -17.91
CA VAL A 119 -0.71 -12.35 -17.85
C VAL A 119 -0.59 -12.95 -19.25
N VAL A 120 0.02 -14.13 -19.37
CA VAL A 120 0.03 -14.91 -20.61
C VAL A 120 -1.03 -15.99 -20.45
N GLU A 121 -2.09 -15.91 -21.24
CA GLU A 121 -3.09 -16.96 -21.34
C GLU A 121 -2.65 -17.91 -22.45
N VAL A 122 -2.46 -19.18 -22.10
CA VAL A 122 -2.12 -20.24 -23.05
C VAL A 122 -3.37 -21.09 -23.25
N VAL A 123 -3.87 -21.15 -24.48
CA VAL A 123 -5.05 -21.93 -24.86
C VAL A 123 -4.59 -23.02 -25.81
N HIS A 124 -4.86 -24.28 -25.47
CA HIS A 124 -4.65 -25.43 -26.33
C HIS A 124 -6.00 -26.06 -26.68
N ASP A 125 -6.12 -26.51 -27.93
CA ASP A 125 -7.26 -27.28 -28.37
C ASP A 125 -7.07 -28.75 -27.98
N PHE A 126 -8.02 -29.28 -27.24
CA PHE A 126 -8.09 -30.69 -26.88
C PHE A 126 -9.30 -31.30 -27.59
N PRO A 127 -9.18 -31.72 -28.86
CA PRO A 127 -10.31 -32.28 -29.59
C PRO A 127 -10.88 -33.49 -28.86
N GLU A 128 -12.20 -33.62 -28.87
CA GLU A 128 -12.93 -34.73 -28.24
C GLU A 128 -12.83 -34.81 -26.71
N LEU A 129 -12.32 -33.76 -26.05
CA LEU A 129 -12.33 -33.67 -24.59
C LEU A 129 -13.76 -33.79 -24.02
N GLY A 130 -14.75 -33.18 -24.67
CA GLY A 130 -16.15 -33.28 -24.24
C GLY A 130 -16.67 -34.71 -24.33
N LYS A 131 -16.30 -35.44 -25.39
CA LYS A 131 -16.65 -36.87 -25.55
C LYS A 131 -16.02 -37.74 -24.45
N ARG A 132 -14.76 -37.47 -24.09
CA ARG A 132 -14.05 -38.19 -23.01
C ARG A 132 -14.70 -37.95 -21.65
N ILE A 133 -15.07 -36.69 -21.35
CA ILE A 133 -15.81 -36.33 -20.14
C ILE A 133 -17.16 -37.06 -20.09
N LYS A 134 -17.91 -37.06 -21.20
CA LYS A 134 -19.19 -37.76 -21.30
C LYS A 134 -19.06 -39.26 -21.08
N ALA A 135 -18.11 -39.90 -21.74
CA ALA A 135 -17.88 -41.34 -21.59
C ALA A 135 -17.49 -41.72 -20.16
N ALA A 136 -16.72 -40.87 -19.46
CA ALA A 136 -16.39 -41.10 -18.07
C ALA A 136 -17.58 -40.90 -17.13
N ARG A 137 -18.40 -39.85 -17.35
CA ARG A 137 -19.66 -39.66 -16.62
C ARG A 137 -20.58 -40.87 -16.76
N GLU A 138 -20.72 -41.42 -17.97
CA GLU A 138 -21.63 -42.56 -18.23
C GLU A 138 -21.17 -43.87 -17.58
N ARG A 139 -19.89 -43.96 -17.17
CA ARG A 139 -19.36 -45.08 -16.37
C ARG A 139 -19.50 -44.86 -14.86
N ASP A 140 -19.86 -43.65 -14.44
CA ASP A 140 -20.04 -43.30 -13.04
C ASP A 140 -21.49 -43.58 -12.62
N ASP A 141 -21.67 -44.35 -11.56
CA ASP A 141 -22.99 -44.73 -11.06
C ASP A 141 -23.70 -43.58 -10.32
N ARG A 142 -22.99 -42.48 -10.00
CA ARG A 142 -23.59 -41.32 -9.32
C ARG A 142 -24.45 -40.52 -10.29
N PRO A 143 -25.56 -39.93 -9.81
CA PRO A 143 -26.35 -39.03 -10.64
C PRO A 143 -25.53 -37.79 -11.01
N LEU A 144 -25.74 -37.26 -12.23
CA LEU A 144 -25.09 -36.03 -12.71
C LEU A 144 -25.20 -34.87 -11.71
N SER A 145 -26.31 -34.78 -10.97
CA SER A 145 -26.50 -33.76 -9.94
C SER A 145 -25.49 -33.85 -8.79
N GLN A 146 -25.07 -35.06 -8.41
CA GLN A 146 -24.05 -35.27 -7.41
C GLN A 146 -22.66 -34.91 -7.96
N ILE A 147 -22.33 -35.40 -9.16
CA ILE A 147 -21.04 -35.12 -9.81
C ILE A 147 -20.84 -33.61 -10.00
N CYS A 148 -21.87 -32.89 -10.46
CA CYS A 148 -21.87 -31.43 -10.57
C CYS A 148 -21.56 -30.73 -9.23
N ARG A 149 -22.14 -31.22 -8.12
CA ARG A 149 -21.87 -30.68 -6.78
C ARG A 149 -20.44 -30.93 -6.35
N ASP A 150 -19.93 -32.14 -6.58
CA ASP A 150 -18.56 -32.53 -6.23
C ASP A 150 -17.53 -31.70 -7.01
N CYS A 151 -17.82 -31.36 -8.27
CA CYS A 151 -16.98 -30.52 -9.12
C CYS A 151 -17.16 -29.00 -8.87
N GLY A 152 -18.24 -28.60 -8.19
CA GLY A 152 -18.59 -27.18 -8.01
C GLY A 152 -19.07 -26.48 -9.29
N ILE A 153 -19.73 -27.20 -10.21
CA ILE A 153 -20.27 -26.63 -11.46
C ILE A 153 -21.76 -26.86 -11.65
N SER A 154 -22.37 -26.01 -12.48
CA SER A 154 -23.78 -26.16 -12.85
C SER A 154 -23.97 -27.29 -13.88
N ARG A 155 -25.16 -27.92 -13.88
CA ARG A 155 -25.51 -28.91 -14.91
C ARG A 155 -25.47 -28.32 -16.33
N SER A 156 -25.83 -27.06 -16.48
CA SER A 156 -25.78 -26.37 -17.79
C SER A 156 -24.35 -26.30 -18.30
N TYR A 157 -23.41 -25.93 -17.44
CA TYR A 157 -21.99 -25.88 -17.79
C TYR A 157 -21.44 -27.27 -18.10
N TRP A 158 -21.89 -28.30 -17.38
CA TRP A 158 -21.55 -29.69 -17.69
C TRP A 158 -21.99 -30.11 -19.10
N TYR A 159 -23.24 -29.83 -19.48
CA TYR A 159 -23.70 -30.17 -20.83
C TYR A 159 -22.94 -29.41 -21.91
N GLN A 160 -22.57 -28.15 -21.67
CA GLN A 160 -21.73 -27.37 -22.58
C GLN A 160 -20.33 -27.96 -22.75
N LEU A 161 -19.73 -28.48 -21.67
CA LEU A 161 -18.47 -29.22 -21.74
C LEU A 161 -18.61 -30.48 -22.61
N GLU A 162 -19.66 -31.28 -22.39
CA GLU A 162 -19.87 -32.52 -23.16
C GLU A 162 -20.15 -32.26 -24.65
N SER A 163 -20.83 -31.16 -24.97
CA SER A 163 -21.13 -30.75 -26.35
C SER A 163 -20.03 -29.90 -26.99
N GLU A 164 -18.95 -29.59 -26.25
CA GLU A 164 -17.87 -28.69 -26.67
C GLU A 164 -18.37 -27.31 -27.13
N ASP A 165 -19.50 -26.85 -26.59
CA ASP A 165 -20.18 -25.59 -26.95
C ASP A 165 -20.03 -24.54 -25.83
N LEU A 166 -18.77 -24.31 -25.45
CA LEU A 166 -18.43 -23.30 -24.45
C LEU A 166 -18.16 -21.95 -25.12
N ARG A 167 -18.71 -20.88 -24.55
CA ARG A 167 -18.44 -19.49 -25.00
C ARG A 167 -17.04 -19.01 -24.68
N SER A 168 -16.34 -19.69 -23.79
CA SER A 168 -14.97 -19.36 -23.36
C SER A 168 -14.25 -20.66 -22.99
N PRO A 169 -12.92 -20.75 -23.16
CA PRO A 169 -12.16 -21.95 -22.84
C PRO A 169 -12.43 -22.43 -21.40
N ALA A 170 -12.54 -23.75 -21.23
CA ALA A 170 -12.55 -24.33 -19.90
C ALA A 170 -11.19 -24.12 -19.23
N THR A 171 -11.17 -23.75 -17.95
CA THR A 171 -9.91 -23.56 -17.22
C THR A 171 -9.29 -24.91 -16.87
N GLU A 172 -7.96 -24.97 -16.78
CA GLU A 172 -7.27 -26.19 -16.34
C GLU A 172 -7.76 -26.65 -14.95
N GLU A 173 -7.93 -25.71 -14.01
CA GLU A 173 -8.47 -26.00 -12.68
C GLU A 173 -9.81 -26.74 -12.75
N MET A 174 -10.68 -26.34 -13.69
CA MET A 174 -11.97 -26.99 -13.87
C MET A 174 -11.82 -28.43 -14.36
N ILE A 175 -10.94 -28.66 -15.32
CA ILE A 175 -10.65 -30.01 -15.82
C ILE A 175 -10.07 -30.89 -14.71
N ARG A 176 -9.17 -30.37 -13.87
CA ARG A 176 -8.62 -31.10 -12.70
C ARG A 176 -9.70 -31.49 -11.70
N LYS A 177 -10.68 -30.61 -11.44
CA LYS A 177 -11.83 -30.93 -10.57
C LYS A 177 -12.68 -32.06 -11.14
N ILE A 178 -12.89 -32.07 -12.46
CA ILE A 178 -13.62 -33.15 -13.14
C ILE A 178 -12.85 -34.47 -13.07
N GLU A 179 -11.54 -34.44 -13.32
CA GLU A 179 -10.64 -35.61 -13.18
C GLU A 179 -10.70 -36.19 -11.75
N GLN A 180 -10.58 -35.33 -10.73
CA GLN A 180 -10.66 -35.72 -9.34
C GLN A 180 -12.03 -36.29 -8.99
N ALA A 181 -13.12 -35.65 -9.44
CA ALA A 181 -14.46 -36.10 -9.13
C ALA A 181 -14.76 -37.45 -9.77
N LEU A 182 -14.38 -37.66 -11.03
CA LEU A 182 -14.62 -38.90 -11.77
C LEU A 182 -13.56 -39.98 -11.53
N GLY A 183 -12.44 -39.64 -10.88
CA GLY A 183 -11.33 -40.58 -10.64
C GLY A 183 -10.61 -41.01 -11.92
N ILE A 184 -10.47 -40.11 -12.90
CA ILE A 184 -9.88 -40.38 -14.22
C ILE A 184 -8.74 -39.41 -14.53
N ASN A 185 -7.99 -39.69 -15.60
CA ASN A 185 -7.07 -38.75 -16.25
C ASN A 185 -7.60 -38.44 -17.66
N LEU A 186 -7.81 -37.17 -17.96
CA LEU A 186 -8.28 -36.66 -19.26
C LEU A 186 -7.12 -36.26 -20.19
N GLU A 187 -5.88 -36.51 -19.79
CA GLU A 187 -4.66 -36.27 -20.57
C GLU A 187 -4.50 -34.81 -21.02
N VAL A 188 -5.07 -33.88 -20.25
CA VAL A 188 -4.89 -32.44 -20.48
C VAL A 188 -3.56 -32.01 -19.86
N SER A 189 -2.64 -31.52 -20.68
CA SER A 189 -1.30 -31.06 -20.30
C SER A 189 -0.93 -29.81 -21.08
N PHE A 190 -0.28 -28.86 -20.42
CA PHE A 190 0.19 -27.59 -20.98
C PHE A 190 1.73 -27.49 -20.99
N ASN A 191 2.44 -28.63 -20.81
CA ASN A 191 3.90 -28.69 -20.65
C ASN A 191 4.69 -28.70 -21.98
N ASP A 192 4.16 -28.10 -23.05
CA ASP A 192 4.86 -27.98 -24.34
C ASP A 192 5.89 -26.84 -24.34
#